data_AF-A0AAU9ICP1-F1
#
_entry.id   AF-A0AAU9ICP1-F1
#
_cell.length_a   1.000
_cell.length_b   1.000
_cell.length_c   1.000
_cell.angle_alpha   90.00
_cell.angle_beta   90.00
_cell.angle_gamma   90.00
#
_symmetry.space_group_name_H-M   'P 1'
#
loop_
_entity.id
_entity.type
_entity.pdbx_description
1 polymer ?
#
loop_
_entity_poly.entity_id
_entity_poly.type
_entity_poly.pdbx_seq_one_letter_code
_entity_poly.pdbx_strand_id
1 'polypeptide(L)'
;MTDIDLSDLERGLHDLFEYAFVTNCKLDDAEVTPEERQTLGELDSLEVLENFKDLILELINFKKNHKNSDAAELNQRCEQFEKMLQKLEAEVRNHIRVEHQLKLHIETSQSKVDELEKSNEQANAKIKKLENKLLNLEKNPKQRHNENKPNNEKTLPKDLFIRKDTEDKITKLEEIAEKREKFIQKLESEFATTKSLLEEKSKECEKYKKEIIKLKEKEKEKSGDFRVINNIDYLKKRIEEKSIELGKVQIRVKDKTGEKSAFIKERGRNTRGSLGEIDLMRNASPDGLRKELTEPPLRHHDDKKGNGTIKRPRSSSRGHIRSASDHARPNSSKRAPSR
;
A
#
# COMPACT_ATOMS: atom_id res chain seq x y z
N MET A 1 42.22 18.12 -50.27
CA MET A 1 40.97 17.37 -50.52
C MET A 1 41.41 15.96 -50.85
N THR A 2 40.96 14.96 -50.10
CA THR A 2 41.27 13.56 -50.41
C THR A 2 40.48 13.19 -51.65
N ASP A 3 41.16 12.93 -52.76
CA ASP A 3 40.52 12.33 -53.92
C ASP A 3 40.06 10.94 -53.51
N ILE A 4 38.74 10.77 -53.39
CA ILE A 4 38.14 9.48 -53.09
C ILE A 4 38.22 8.68 -54.38
N ASP A 5 38.92 7.55 -54.32
CA ASP A 5 38.96 6.61 -55.43
C ASP A 5 37.57 5.98 -55.61
N LEU A 6 36.92 6.30 -56.73
CA LEU A 6 35.59 5.80 -57.07
C LEU A 6 35.57 4.28 -57.20
N SER A 7 36.66 3.68 -57.68
CA SER A 7 36.75 2.22 -57.84
C SER A 7 36.82 1.50 -56.49
N ASP A 8 37.47 2.10 -55.49
CA ASP A 8 37.47 1.55 -54.13
C ASP A 8 36.09 1.65 -53.48
N LEU A 9 35.33 2.72 -53.79
CA LEU A 9 33.96 2.88 -53.29
C LEU A 9 33.00 1.85 -53.92
N GLU A 10 33.09 1.64 -55.23
CA GLU A 10 32.30 0.65 -55.96
C GLU A 10 32.58 -0.77 -55.42
N ARG A 11 33.85 -1.13 -55.25
CA ARG A 11 34.23 -2.41 -54.64
C ARG A 11 33.67 -2.55 -53.22
N GLY A 12 33.80 -1.52 -52.39
CA GLY A 12 33.26 -1.52 -51.03
C GLY A 12 31.73 -1.67 -50.98
N LEU A 13 31.02 -1.13 -51.97
CA LEU A 13 29.57 -1.29 -52.09
C LEU A 13 29.20 -2.74 -52.46
N HIS A 14 29.91 -3.34 -53.42
CA HIS A 14 29.73 -4.76 -53.78
C HIS A 14 30.00 -5.70 -52.61
N ASP A 15 31.12 -5.51 -51.91
CA ASP A 15 31.49 -6.32 -50.75
C ASP A 15 30.41 -6.24 -49.65
N LEU A 16 29.85 -5.04 -49.43
CA LEU A 16 28.76 -4.83 -48.47
C LEU A 16 27.49 -5.56 -48.90
N PHE A 17 27.15 -5.53 -50.20
CA PHE A 17 25.97 -6.21 -50.73
C PHE A 17 26.10 -7.72 -50.63
N GLU A 18 27.24 -8.28 -51.03
CA GLU A 18 27.53 -9.72 -50.90
C GLU A 18 27.46 -10.15 -49.43
N TYR A 19 28.07 -9.38 -48.52
CA TYR A 19 27.99 -9.65 -47.09
C TYR A 19 26.55 -9.65 -46.58
N ALA A 20 25.75 -8.65 -46.96
CA ALA A 20 24.36 -8.55 -46.56
C ALA A 20 23.52 -9.72 -47.10
N PHE A 21 23.69 -10.08 -48.37
CA PHE A 21 22.99 -11.20 -49.01
C PHE A 21 23.33 -12.54 -48.34
N VAL A 22 24.62 -12.85 -48.18
CA VAL A 22 25.08 -14.07 -47.51
C VAL A 22 24.58 -14.14 -46.07
N THR A 23 24.56 -13.02 -45.36
CA THR A 23 24.04 -12.95 -44.00
C THR A 23 22.53 -13.20 -43.98
N ASN A 24 21.78 -12.66 -44.94
CA ASN A 24 20.34 -12.87 -45.03
C ASN A 24 19.99 -14.35 -45.30
N CYS A 25 20.68 -15.00 -46.25
CA CYS A 25 20.49 -16.43 -46.50
C CYS A 25 20.71 -17.26 -45.23
N LYS A 26 21.75 -16.95 -44.44
CA LYS A 26 22.01 -17.63 -43.17
C LYS A 26 20.92 -17.41 -42.12
N LEU A 27 20.26 -16.26 -42.12
CA LEU A 27 19.13 -16.00 -41.20
C LEU A 27 17.90 -16.84 -41.55
N ASP A 28 17.76 -17.21 -42.83
CA ASP A 28 16.71 -18.09 -43.34
C ASP A 28 17.12 -19.57 -43.34
N ASP A 29 18.22 -19.92 -42.65
CA ASP A 29 18.82 -21.26 -42.62
C ASP A 29 19.13 -21.83 -44.04
N ALA A 30 19.39 -20.95 -45.00
CA ALA A 30 19.75 -21.27 -46.38
C ALA A 30 21.25 -21.05 -46.67
N GLU A 31 21.81 -21.87 -47.54
CA GLU A 31 23.19 -21.72 -48.03
C GLU A 31 23.21 -20.99 -49.39
N VAL A 32 24.22 -20.14 -49.59
CA VAL A 32 24.42 -19.45 -50.88
C VAL A 32 25.00 -20.43 -51.88
N THR A 33 24.28 -20.65 -52.98
CA THR A 33 24.71 -21.52 -54.07
C THR A 33 25.87 -20.89 -54.85
N PRO A 34 26.73 -21.69 -55.50
CA PRO A 34 27.82 -21.15 -56.31
C PRO A 34 27.31 -20.31 -57.50
N GLU A 35 26.15 -20.66 -58.07
CA GLU A 35 25.50 -19.90 -59.14
C GLU A 35 25.07 -18.50 -58.67
N GLU A 36 24.50 -18.39 -57.46
CA GLU A 36 24.14 -17.09 -56.86
C GLU A 36 25.37 -16.24 -56.56
N ARG A 37 26.44 -16.85 -56.04
CA ARG A 37 27.70 -16.13 -55.79
C ARG A 37 28.32 -15.59 -57.08
N GLN A 38 28.26 -16.37 -58.16
CA GLN A 38 28.69 -15.89 -59.47
C GLN A 38 27.85 -14.70 -59.93
N THR A 39 26.52 -14.82 -59.81
CA THR A 39 25.59 -13.75 -60.20
C THR A 39 25.85 -12.45 -59.42
N LEU A 40 26.16 -12.54 -58.12
CA LEU A 40 26.50 -11.37 -57.29
C LEU A 40 27.75 -10.63 -57.78
N GLY A 41 28.73 -11.35 -58.35
CA GLY A 41 29.94 -10.76 -58.91
C GLY A 41 29.75 -10.12 -60.29
N GLU A 42 28.65 -10.43 -60.97
CA GLU A 42 28.32 -9.93 -62.32
C GLU A 42 27.43 -8.67 -62.29
N LEU A 43 26.87 -8.30 -61.13
CA LEU A 43 26.02 -7.11 -60.97
C LEU A 43 26.81 -5.82 -61.23
N ASP A 44 26.15 -4.83 -61.82
CA ASP A 44 26.69 -3.46 -61.89
C ASP A 44 26.41 -2.68 -60.59
N SER A 45 27.22 -1.67 -60.31
CA SER A 45 27.09 -0.83 -59.12
C SER A 45 25.73 -0.12 -59.03
N LEU A 46 25.14 0.24 -60.17
CA LEU A 46 23.78 0.79 -60.21
C LEU A 46 22.72 -0.23 -59.80
N GLU A 47 22.85 -1.48 -60.25
CA GLU A 47 21.95 -2.57 -59.88
C GLU A 47 22.07 -2.89 -58.39
N VAL A 48 23.29 -2.92 -57.85
CA VAL A 48 23.51 -3.07 -56.41
C VAL A 48 22.83 -1.97 -55.61
N LEU A 49 22.90 -0.71 -56.05
CA LEU A 49 22.21 0.40 -55.39
C LEU A 49 20.69 0.29 -55.45
N GLU A 50 20.13 -0.13 -56.59
CA GLU A 50 18.68 -0.36 -56.71
C GLU A 50 18.21 -1.48 -55.78
N ASN A 51 18.93 -2.61 -55.73
CA ASN A 51 18.65 -3.70 -54.81
C ASN A 51 18.74 -3.25 -53.33
N PHE A 52 19.74 -2.44 -52.98
CA PHE A 52 19.85 -1.87 -51.64
C PHE A 52 18.70 -0.92 -51.30
N LYS A 53 18.27 -0.10 -52.26
CA LYS A 53 17.14 0.81 -52.08
C LYS A 53 15.87 0.01 -51.78
N ASP A 54 15.61 -1.05 -52.54
CA ASP A 54 14.45 -1.91 -52.34
C ASP A 54 14.50 -2.62 -50.99
N LEU A 55 15.67 -3.16 -50.61
CA LEU A 55 15.88 -3.76 -49.29
C LEU A 55 15.63 -2.75 -48.16
N ILE A 56 16.14 -1.52 -48.27
CA ILE A 56 15.93 -0.47 -47.26
C ILE A 56 14.44 -0.11 -47.16
N LEU A 57 13.74 0.01 -48.29
CA LEU A 57 12.31 0.30 -48.30
C LEU A 57 11.51 -0.84 -47.66
N GLU A 58 11.86 -2.09 -47.95
CA GLU A 58 11.25 -3.26 -47.34
C GLU A 58 11.51 -3.29 -45.82
N LEU A 59 12.74 -3.05 -45.37
CA LEU A 59 13.06 -2.95 -43.94
C LEU A 59 12.30 -1.84 -43.22
N ILE A 60 12.13 -0.68 -43.87
CA ILE A 60 11.33 0.43 -43.31
C ILE A 60 9.86 0.02 -43.18
N ASN A 61 9.31 -0.62 -44.21
CA ASN A 61 7.94 -1.11 -44.20
C ASN A 61 7.74 -2.24 -43.18
N PHE A 62 8.67 -3.18 -43.08
CA PHE A 62 8.70 -4.22 -42.07
C PHE A 62 8.71 -3.61 -40.67
N LYS A 63 9.58 -2.63 -40.39
CA LYS A 63 9.62 -1.93 -39.10
C LYS A 63 8.29 -1.23 -38.78
N LYS A 64 7.64 -0.62 -39.78
CA LYS A 64 6.33 0.02 -39.63
C LYS A 64 5.25 -1.02 -39.31
N ASN A 65 5.21 -2.12 -40.04
CA ASN A 65 4.24 -3.19 -39.87
C ASN A 65 4.45 -3.96 -38.56
N HIS A 66 5.69 -4.22 -38.17
CA HIS A 66 6.03 -4.87 -36.91
C HIS A 66 5.65 -4.01 -35.71
N LYS A 67 5.88 -2.69 -35.77
CA LYS A 67 5.42 -1.76 -34.72
C LYS A 67 3.90 -1.71 -34.59
N ASN A 68 3.21 -1.89 -35.71
CA ASN A 68 1.75 -1.92 -35.77
C ASN A 68 1.19 -3.35 -35.72
N SER A 69 2.04 -4.35 -35.45
CA SER A 69 1.60 -5.74 -35.40
C SER A 69 0.74 -5.93 -34.17
N ASP A 70 -0.30 -6.75 -34.31
CA ASP A 70 -1.16 -7.16 -33.21
C ASP A 70 -0.36 -7.70 -32.01
N ALA A 71 0.80 -8.33 -32.25
CA ALA A 71 1.69 -8.80 -31.19
C ALA A 71 2.31 -7.66 -30.37
N ALA A 72 2.74 -6.58 -31.03
CA ALA A 72 3.29 -5.40 -30.36
C ALA A 72 2.20 -4.64 -29.59
N GLU A 73 1.01 -4.50 -30.17
CA GLU A 73 -0.14 -3.90 -29.50
C GLU A 73 -0.59 -4.75 -28.30
N LEU A 74 -0.63 -6.07 -28.45
CA LEU A 74 -0.97 -7.00 -27.37
C LEU A 74 0.03 -6.87 -26.22
N ASN A 75 1.33 -6.84 -26.51
CA ASN A 75 2.36 -6.66 -25.48
C ASN A 75 2.19 -5.33 -24.74
N GLN A 76 1.90 -4.24 -25.45
CA GLN A 76 1.62 -2.94 -24.83
C GLN A 76 0.38 -2.99 -23.93
N ARG A 77 -0.69 -3.66 -24.35
CA ARG A 77 -1.91 -3.85 -23.53
C ARG A 77 -1.62 -4.71 -22.30
N CYS A 78 -0.82 -5.77 -22.44
CA CYS A 78 -0.37 -6.59 -21.30
C CYS A 78 0.40 -5.76 -20.27
N GLU A 79 1.35 -4.93 -20.71
CA GLU A 79 2.09 -4.02 -19.82
C GLU A 79 1.16 -3.02 -19.10
N GLN A 80 0.11 -2.53 -19.78
CA GLN A 80 -0.89 -1.65 -19.16
C GLN A 80 -1.72 -2.38 -18.10
N PHE A 81 -2.17 -3.61 -18.39
CA PHE A 81 -2.92 -4.41 -17.43
C PHE A 81 -2.08 -4.78 -16.21
N GLU A 82 -0.80 -5.12 -16.40
CA GLU A 82 0.11 -5.40 -15.30
C GLU A 82 0.28 -4.19 -14.38
N LYS A 83 0.49 -2.99 -14.93
CA LYS A 83 0.56 -1.74 -14.16
C LYS A 83 -0.72 -1.46 -13.39
N MET A 84 -1.88 -1.71 -13.99
CA MET A 84 -3.17 -1.56 -13.32
C MET A 84 -3.33 -2.56 -12.17
N LEU A 85 -2.90 -3.80 -12.37
CA LEU A 85 -2.95 -4.86 -11.36
C LEU A 85 -2.04 -4.53 -10.17
N GLN A 86 -0.81 -4.09 -10.43
CA GLN A 86 0.12 -3.62 -9.38
C GLN A 86 -0.47 -2.45 -8.57
N LYS A 87 -1.18 -1.52 -9.22
CA LYS A 87 -1.84 -0.40 -8.54
C LYS A 87 -2.98 -0.88 -7.64
N LEU A 88 -3.81 -1.80 -8.11
CA LEU A 88 -4.90 -2.39 -7.31
C LEU A 88 -4.34 -3.18 -6.12
N GLU A 89 -3.27 -3.94 -6.31
CA GLU A 89 -2.60 -4.64 -5.20
C GLU A 89 -2.05 -3.67 -4.15
N ALA A 90 -1.44 -2.56 -4.57
CA ALA A 90 -0.95 -1.53 -3.67
C ALA A 90 -2.09 -0.90 -2.86
N GLU A 91 -3.25 -0.65 -3.49
CA GLU A 91 -4.44 -0.12 -2.83
C GLU A 91 -5.01 -1.09 -1.80
N VAL A 92 -5.12 -2.38 -2.14
CA VAL A 92 -5.56 -3.44 -1.20
C VAL A 92 -4.61 -3.52 0.00
N ARG A 93 -3.29 -3.51 -0.22
CA ARG A 93 -2.30 -3.49 0.88
C ARG A 93 -2.45 -2.26 1.77
N ASN A 94 -2.75 -1.10 1.18
CA ASN A 94 -3.00 0.12 1.94
C ASN A 94 -4.29 0.03 2.77
N HIS A 95 -5.38 -0.51 2.20
CA HIS A 95 -6.63 -0.71 2.92
C HIS A 95 -6.44 -1.61 4.14
N ILE A 96 -5.77 -2.75 3.99
CA ILE A 96 -5.47 -3.68 5.08
C ILE A 96 -4.69 -2.98 6.21
N ARG A 97 -3.71 -2.14 5.86
CA ARG A 97 -2.91 -1.39 6.84
C ARG A 97 -3.78 -0.40 7.62
N VAL A 98 -4.61 0.37 6.94
CA VAL A 98 -5.51 1.35 7.57
C VAL A 98 -6.53 0.65 8.45
N GLU A 99 -7.13 -0.45 7.98
CA GLU A 99 -8.08 -1.25 8.74
C GLU A 99 -7.45 -1.79 10.03
N HIS A 100 -6.24 -2.34 9.96
CA HIS A 100 -5.52 -2.81 11.14
C HIS A 100 -5.21 -1.68 12.13
N GLN A 101 -4.80 -0.51 11.64
CA GLN A 101 -4.56 0.66 12.48
C GLN A 101 -5.83 1.14 13.19
N LEU A 102 -6.96 1.18 12.47
CA LEU A 102 -8.26 1.53 13.06
C LEU A 102 -8.69 0.52 14.11
N LYS A 103 -8.49 -0.79 13.85
CA LYS A 103 -8.79 -1.85 14.81
C LYS A 103 -8.01 -1.66 16.12
N LEU A 104 -6.69 -1.43 16.03
CA LEU A 104 -5.85 -1.16 17.21
C LEU A 104 -6.31 0.10 17.98
N HIS A 105 -6.71 1.15 17.25
CA HIS A 105 -7.22 2.37 17.88
C HIS A 105 -8.55 2.14 18.62
N ILE A 106 -9.45 1.35 18.04
CA ILE A 106 -10.71 0.94 18.69
C ILE A 106 -10.41 0.13 19.94
N GLU A 107 -9.56 -0.90 19.86
CA GLU A 107 -9.18 -1.74 21.01
C GLU A 107 -8.55 -0.91 22.15
N THR A 108 -7.67 0.03 21.80
CA THR A 108 -7.06 0.95 22.77
C THR A 108 -8.08 1.89 23.39
N SER A 109 -9.03 2.40 22.60
CA SER A 109 -10.08 3.30 23.07
C SER A 109 -11.06 2.57 23.99
N GLN A 110 -11.46 1.35 23.64
CA GLN A 110 -12.31 0.51 24.46
C GLN A 110 -11.64 0.20 25.80
N SER A 111 -10.35 -0.15 25.79
CA SER A 111 -9.60 -0.38 27.03
C SER A 111 -9.61 0.83 27.98
N LYS A 112 -9.49 2.05 27.43
CA LYS A 112 -9.58 3.30 28.22
C LYS A 112 -10.99 3.55 28.76
N VAL A 113 -12.02 3.25 27.98
CA VAL A 113 -13.42 3.36 28.43
C VAL A 113 -13.65 2.40 29.60
N ASP A 114 -13.24 1.14 29.48
CA ASP A 114 -13.37 0.15 30.55
C ASP A 114 -12.63 0.57 31.84
N GLU A 115 -11.45 1.19 31.72
CA GLU A 115 -10.71 1.75 32.85
C GLU A 115 -11.45 2.92 33.52
N LEU A 116 -12.02 3.82 32.74
CA LEU A 116 -12.80 4.96 33.23
C LEU A 116 -14.10 4.49 33.90
N GLU A 117 -14.79 3.49 33.35
CA GLU A 117 -15.98 2.89 33.94
C GLU A 117 -15.67 2.27 35.31
N LYS A 118 -14.60 1.47 35.41
CA LYS A 118 -14.13 0.92 36.70
C LYS A 118 -13.79 2.02 37.70
N SER A 119 -13.11 3.08 37.26
CA SER A 119 -12.79 4.22 38.12
C SER A 119 -14.06 4.94 38.60
N ASN A 120 -15.04 5.11 37.73
CA ASN A 120 -16.32 5.74 38.05
C ASN A 120 -17.14 4.89 39.04
N GLU A 121 -17.20 3.58 38.84
CA GLU A 121 -17.83 2.65 39.79
C GLU A 121 -17.19 2.73 41.19
N GLN A 122 -15.86 2.77 41.26
CA GLN A 122 -15.13 2.93 42.52
C GLN A 122 -15.41 4.29 43.18
N ALA A 123 -15.47 5.37 42.41
CA ALA A 123 -15.83 6.70 42.91
C ALA A 123 -17.26 6.72 43.45
N ASN A 124 -18.22 6.18 42.70
CA ASN A 124 -19.62 6.07 43.11
C ASN A 124 -19.79 5.21 44.37
N ALA A 125 -19.05 4.11 44.49
CA ALA A 125 -19.05 3.29 45.70
C ALA A 125 -18.49 4.05 46.92
N LYS A 126 -17.47 4.90 46.74
CA LYS A 126 -16.96 5.78 47.80
C LYS A 126 -17.96 6.86 48.20
N ILE A 127 -18.62 7.48 47.23
CA ILE A 127 -19.68 8.49 47.45
C ILE A 127 -20.80 7.87 48.29
N LYS A 128 -21.35 6.72 47.88
CA LYS A 128 -22.40 6.01 48.63
C LYS A 128 -21.98 5.67 50.07
N LYS A 129 -20.72 5.26 50.28
CA LYS A 129 -20.18 5.01 51.63
C LYS A 129 -20.12 6.27 52.48
N LEU A 130 -19.78 7.42 51.91
CA LEU A 130 -19.73 8.70 52.61
C LEU A 130 -21.14 9.22 52.92
N GLU A 131 -22.06 9.15 51.96
CA GLU A 131 -23.47 9.51 52.14
C GLU A 131 -24.11 8.71 53.29
N ASN A 132 -23.92 7.39 53.33
CA ASN A 132 -24.40 6.54 54.42
C ASN A 132 -23.80 6.94 55.78
N LYS A 133 -22.53 7.32 55.84
CA LYS A 133 -21.89 7.80 57.08
C LYS A 133 -22.50 9.12 57.55
N LEU A 134 -22.77 10.05 56.64
CA LEU A 134 -23.42 11.33 56.96
C LEU A 134 -24.84 11.10 57.49
N LEU A 135 -25.62 10.24 56.83
CA LEU A 135 -26.98 9.87 57.26
C LEU A 135 -27.01 9.25 58.66
N ASN A 136 -26.01 8.43 59.00
CA ASN A 136 -25.89 7.83 60.34
C ASN A 136 -25.50 8.86 61.42
N LEU A 137 -24.69 9.87 61.08
CA LEU A 137 -24.35 10.97 61.98
C LEU A 137 -25.57 11.86 62.27
N GLU A 138 -26.43 12.05 61.27
CA GLU A 138 -27.63 12.89 61.39
C GLU A 138 -28.72 12.23 62.24
N LYS A 139 -28.83 10.89 62.22
CA LYS A 139 -29.82 10.12 63.00
C LYS A 139 -29.48 9.94 64.49
N ASN A 140 -28.30 10.34 64.95
CA ASN A 140 -27.88 10.27 66.36
C ASN A 140 -27.58 11.67 66.96
N PRO A 141 -28.57 12.59 67.07
CA PRO A 141 -28.35 13.91 67.63
C PRO A 141 -28.20 13.96 69.17
N LYS A 142 -28.46 12.85 69.89
CA LYS A 142 -28.55 12.85 71.37
C LYS A 142 -27.24 12.62 72.14
N GLN A 143 -26.07 12.68 71.49
CA GLN A 143 -24.76 12.64 72.16
C GLN A 143 -23.94 13.94 71.98
N ARG A 144 -24.61 15.09 71.82
CA ARG A 144 -23.97 16.42 71.78
C ARG A 144 -24.46 17.39 72.86
N HIS A 145 -24.66 16.89 74.08
CA HIS A 145 -24.76 17.75 75.26
C HIS A 145 -23.81 17.25 76.36
N ASN A 146 -22.53 17.53 76.17
CA ASN A 146 -21.65 18.06 77.22
C ASN A 146 -20.27 18.29 76.62
N GLU A 147 -19.94 19.56 76.38
CA GLU A 147 -18.66 20.21 76.69
C GLU A 147 -18.64 21.58 75.98
N ASN A 148 -19.35 22.53 76.60
CA ASN A 148 -18.94 23.93 76.49
C ASN A 148 -17.76 24.11 77.44
N LYS A 149 -16.55 24.22 76.89
CA LYS A 149 -15.41 24.85 77.55
C LYS A 149 -14.80 25.85 76.58
N PRO A 150 -15.06 27.16 76.74
CA PRO A 150 -14.37 28.18 75.98
C PRO A 150 -13.02 28.38 76.66
N ASN A 151 -11.95 27.85 76.06
CA ASN A 151 -10.59 28.17 76.47
C ASN A 151 -9.68 28.23 75.25
N ASN A 152 -9.17 29.44 75.03
CA ASN A 152 -7.93 29.78 74.35
C ASN A 152 -7.78 29.46 72.85
N GLU A 153 -7.86 30.52 72.06
CA GLU A 153 -6.77 31.04 71.23
C GLU A 153 -5.64 30.06 70.85
N LYS A 154 -5.34 30.06 69.54
CA LYS A 154 -4.18 29.44 68.84
C LYS A 154 -4.37 28.01 68.36
N THR A 155 -5.21 27.81 67.35
CA THR A 155 -4.98 26.76 66.32
C THR A 155 -5.44 27.22 64.93
N LEU A 156 -4.84 28.31 64.43
CA LEU A 156 -4.86 28.66 63.01
C LEU A 156 -3.48 28.31 62.40
N PRO A 157 -3.28 27.05 61.95
CA PRO A 157 -2.42 26.86 60.78
C PRO A 157 -2.86 25.72 59.82
N LYS A 158 -4.03 25.07 60.01
CA LYS A 158 -4.43 23.94 59.13
C LYS A 158 -5.12 24.36 57.84
N ASP A 159 -5.93 25.42 57.85
CA ASP A 159 -6.57 25.93 56.63
C ASP A 159 -5.58 26.57 55.65
N LEU A 160 -4.44 27.08 56.15
CA LEU A 160 -3.36 27.59 55.28
C LEU A 160 -2.68 26.46 54.49
N PHE A 161 -2.57 25.27 55.07
CA PHE A 161 -1.88 24.15 54.44
C PHE A 161 -2.72 23.56 53.30
N ILE A 162 -4.04 23.46 53.48
CA ILE A 162 -4.96 22.99 52.43
C ILE A 162 -4.97 23.95 51.24
N ARG A 163 -4.94 25.26 51.49
CA ARG A 163 -4.86 26.28 50.42
C ARG A 163 -3.60 26.14 49.58
N LYS A 164 -2.45 25.91 50.22
CA LYS A 164 -1.17 25.77 49.53
C LYS A 164 -1.14 24.53 48.61
N ASP A 165 -1.67 23.40 49.07
CA ASP A 165 -1.78 22.18 48.25
C ASP A 165 -2.74 22.35 47.05
N THR A 166 -3.77 23.18 47.19
CA THR A 166 -4.67 23.49 46.07
C THR A 166 -4.03 24.44 45.07
N GLU A 167 -3.29 25.45 45.53
CA GLU A 167 -2.55 26.38 44.67
C GLU A 167 -1.46 25.65 43.86
N ASP A 168 -0.71 24.73 44.47
CA ASP A 168 0.30 23.92 43.79
C ASP A 168 -0.30 22.96 42.73
N LYS A 169 -1.55 22.53 42.92
CA LYS A 169 -2.26 21.72 41.92
C LYS A 169 -2.78 22.57 40.77
N ILE A 170 -3.28 23.77 41.07
CA ILE A 170 -3.76 24.73 40.06
C ILE A 170 -2.60 25.13 39.15
N THR A 171 -1.46 25.54 39.71
CA THR A 171 -0.27 25.92 38.94
C THR A 171 0.24 24.79 38.04
N LYS A 172 0.26 23.53 38.52
CA LYS A 172 0.61 22.37 37.67
C LYS A 172 -0.38 22.14 36.54
N LEU A 173 -1.68 22.34 36.78
CA LEU A 173 -2.70 22.21 35.73
C LEU A 173 -2.59 23.32 34.70
N GLU A 174 -2.27 24.55 35.12
CA GLU A 174 -2.01 25.69 34.24
C GLU A 174 -0.79 25.43 33.34
N GLU A 175 0.32 24.92 33.89
CA GLU A 175 1.47 24.53 33.07
C GLU A 175 1.15 23.44 32.04
N ILE A 176 0.33 22.45 32.41
CA ILE A 176 -0.10 21.38 31.49
C ILE A 176 -1.00 21.97 30.40
N ALA A 177 -1.92 22.87 30.75
CA ALA A 177 -2.77 23.57 29.81
C ALA A 177 -1.94 24.40 28.82
N GLU A 178 -0.96 25.16 29.30
CA GLU A 178 -0.08 25.97 28.46
C GLU A 178 0.78 25.11 27.50
N LYS A 179 1.28 23.96 27.97
CA LYS A 179 2.01 23.01 27.10
C LYS A 179 1.11 22.42 26.01
N ARG A 180 -0.17 22.13 26.33
CA ARG A 180 -1.14 21.64 25.35
C ARG A 180 -1.52 22.73 24.34
N GLU A 181 -1.71 23.97 24.80
CA GLU A 181 -1.97 25.13 23.94
C GLU A 181 -0.85 25.32 22.91
N LYS A 182 0.42 25.31 23.36
CA LYS A 182 1.59 25.39 22.48
C LYS A 182 1.68 24.23 21.48
N PHE A 183 1.24 23.04 21.86
CA PHE A 183 1.21 21.89 20.97
C PHE A 183 0.10 22.00 19.92
N ILE A 184 -1.09 22.49 20.30
CA ILE A 184 -2.19 22.77 19.38
C ILE A 184 -1.77 23.82 18.35
N GLN A 185 -1.16 24.94 18.77
CA GLN A 185 -0.67 25.98 17.86
C GLN A 185 0.34 25.44 16.84
N LYS A 186 1.24 24.52 17.25
CA LYS A 186 2.16 23.86 16.31
C LYS A 186 1.41 23.02 15.28
N LEU A 187 0.47 22.18 15.72
CA LEU A 187 -0.34 21.37 14.82
C LEU A 187 -1.17 22.23 13.86
N GLU A 188 -1.74 23.35 14.32
CA GLU A 188 -2.48 24.29 13.47
C GLU A 188 -1.58 24.91 12.39
N SER A 189 -0.33 25.26 12.73
CA SER A 189 0.63 25.78 11.76
C SER A 189 1.06 24.72 10.73
N GLU A 190 1.31 23.48 11.15
CA GLU A 190 1.62 22.36 10.26
C GLU A 190 0.43 22.04 9.34
N PHE A 191 -0.80 22.09 9.86
CA PHE A 191 -2.02 21.92 9.08
C PHE A 191 -2.20 23.03 8.03
N ALA A 192 -1.91 24.28 8.39
CA ALA A 192 -1.97 25.39 7.44
C ALA A 192 -0.95 25.24 6.29
N THR A 193 0.28 24.81 6.59
CA THR A 193 1.31 24.58 5.57
C THR A 193 0.95 23.42 4.62
N THR A 194 0.48 22.29 5.16
CA THR A 194 0.03 21.14 4.35
C THR A 194 -1.19 21.47 3.50
N LYS A 195 -2.14 22.26 4.02
CA LYS A 195 -3.29 22.76 3.25
C LYS A 195 -2.85 23.64 2.07
N SER A 196 -1.87 24.53 2.27
CA SER A 196 -1.32 25.37 1.19
C SER A 196 -0.62 24.54 0.10
N LEU A 197 0.18 23.54 0.49
CA LEU A 197 0.85 22.62 -0.44
C LEU A 197 -0.16 21.82 -1.28
N LEU A 198 -1.25 21.36 -0.67
CA LEU A 198 -2.32 20.63 -1.36
C LEU A 198 -3.02 21.52 -2.41
N GLU A 199 -3.26 22.78 -2.09
CA GLU A 199 -3.85 23.75 -3.03
C GLU A 199 -2.93 24.03 -4.22
N GLU A 200 -1.62 24.19 -3.98
CA GLU A 200 -0.62 24.37 -5.03
C GLU A 200 -0.56 23.16 -5.97
N LYS A 201 -0.51 21.94 -5.42
CA LYS A 201 -0.50 20.70 -6.22
C LYS A 201 -1.81 20.47 -6.97
N SER A 202 -2.93 20.92 -6.43
CA SER A 202 -4.23 20.89 -7.13
C SER A 202 -4.23 21.82 -8.34
N LYS A 203 -3.69 23.04 -8.21
CA LYS A 203 -3.51 23.99 -9.32
C LYS A 203 -2.56 23.45 -10.39
N GLU A 204 -1.48 22.77 -9.99
CA GLU A 204 -0.54 22.13 -10.92
C GLU A 204 -1.22 21.01 -11.72
N CYS A 205 -1.99 20.13 -11.05
CA CYS A 205 -2.79 19.09 -11.70
C CYS A 205 -3.78 19.66 -12.73
N GLU A 206 -4.43 20.78 -12.43
CA GLU A 206 -5.34 21.44 -13.39
C GLU A 206 -4.61 22.00 -14.62
N LYS A 207 -3.38 22.51 -14.46
CA LYS A 207 -2.55 22.95 -15.58
C LYS A 207 -2.22 21.79 -16.52
N TYR A 208 -1.75 20.65 -15.98
CA TYR A 208 -1.46 19.47 -16.81
C TYR A 208 -2.72 18.90 -17.48
N LYS A 209 -3.88 18.90 -16.80
CA LYS A 209 -5.15 18.51 -17.43
C LYS A 209 -5.49 19.38 -18.64
N LYS A 210 -5.31 20.71 -18.53
CA LYS A 210 -5.52 21.65 -19.65
C LYS A 210 -4.52 21.43 -20.79
N GLU A 211 -3.27 21.13 -20.47
CA GLU A 211 -2.24 20.83 -21.47
C GLU A 211 -2.51 19.54 -22.24
N ILE A 212 -2.93 18.47 -21.55
CA ILE A 212 -3.36 17.21 -22.16
C ILE A 212 -4.54 17.44 -23.12
N ILE A 213 -5.51 18.28 -22.75
CA ILE A 213 -6.64 18.62 -23.62
C ILE A 213 -6.14 19.32 -24.90
N LYS A 214 -5.25 20.32 -24.76
CA LYS A 214 -4.66 21.02 -25.91
C LYS A 214 -3.85 20.09 -26.83
N LEU A 215 -3.11 19.13 -26.26
CA LEU A 215 -2.35 18.15 -27.06
C LEU A 215 -3.31 17.23 -27.84
N LYS A 216 -4.39 16.77 -27.21
CA LYS A 216 -5.43 15.98 -27.89
C LYS A 216 -6.13 16.74 -29.01
N GLU A 217 -6.37 18.04 -28.84
CA GLU A 217 -6.93 18.89 -29.91
C GLU A 217 -5.96 19.01 -31.08
N LYS A 218 -4.68 19.25 -30.82
CA LYS A 218 -3.64 19.29 -31.86
C LYS A 218 -3.45 17.95 -32.58
N GLU A 219 -3.60 16.82 -31.88
CA GLU A 219 -3.57 15.50 -32.51
C GLU A 219 -4.74 15.31 -33.48
N LYS A 220 -5.95 15.75 -33.10
CA LYS A 220 -7.13 15.70 -33.98
C LYS A 220 -6.97 16.55 -35.23
N GLU A 221 -6.36 17.73 -35.13
CA GLU A 221 -6.10 18.61 -36.28
C GLU A 221 -5.08 18.00 -37.24
N LYS A 222 -4.09 17.25 -36.72
CA LYS A 222 -3.06 16.59 -37.55
C LYS A 222 -3.53 15.27 -38.16
N SER A 223 -4.51 14.60 -37.58
CA SER A 223 -5.08 13.35 -38.12
C SER A 223 -6.15 13.58 -39.20
N GLY A 224 -6.06 14.67 -39.96
CA GLY A 224 -7.01 15.10 -40.98
C GLY A 224 -7.19 14.17 -42.19
N ASP A 225 -6.57 12.98 -42.23
CA ASP A 225 -6.88 11.95 -43.22
C ASP A 225 -8.14 11.15 -42.81
N PHE A 226 -9.24 11.69 -43.30
CA PHE A 226 -10.64 11.53 -42.93
C PHE A 226 -11.29 10.14 -43.17
N ARG A 227 -10.53 9.04 -43.28
CA ARG A 227 -11.13 7.70 -43.52
C ARG A 227 -11.09 6.74 -42.34
N VAL A 228 -10.26 6.99 -41.32
CA VAL A 228 -10.15 6.06 -40.18
C VAL A 228 -11.10 6.41 -39.01
N ILE A 229 -11.57 7.66 -38.94
CA ILE A 229 -12.40 8.16 -37.82
C ILE A 229 -13.79 7.51 -37.81
N ASN A 230 -14.39 7.24 -38.98
CA ASN A 230 -15.70 6.57 -39.05
C ASN A 230 -15.65 5.13 -38.51
N ASN A 231 -14.51 4.44 -38.61
CA ASN A 231 -14.34 3.12 -38.01
C ASN A 231 -14.16 3.19 -36.49
N ILE A 232 -13.49 4.22 -35.97
CA ILE A 232 -13.29 4.39 -34.53
C ILE A 232 -14.62 4.72 -33.83
N ASP A 233 -15.44 5.59 -34.40
CA ASP A 233 -16.72 5.94 -33.77
C ASP A 233 -17.76 4.81 -33.91
N TYR A 234 -17.69 4.02 -34.99
CA TYR A 234 -18.43 2.75 -35.10
C TYR A 234 -17.99 1.74 -34.03
N LEU A 235 -16.69 1.59 -33.81
CA LEU A 235 -16.15 0.70 -32.77
C LEU A 235 -16.49 1.18 -31.36
N LYS A 236 -16.47 2.48 -31.09
CA LYS A 236 -16.92 3.05 -29.79
C LYS A 236 -18.39 2.76 -29.54
N LYS A 237 -19.27 2.99 -30.53
CA LYS A 237 -20.70 2.70 -30.41
C LYS A 237 -20.95 1.22 -30.14
N ARG A 238 -20.20 0.33 -30.81
CA ARG A 238 -20.28 -1.12 -30.62
C ARG A 238 -19.77 -1.56 -29.23
N ILE A 239 -18.74 -0.92 -28.69
CA ILE A 239 -18.26 -1.16 -27.33
C ILE A 239 -19.29 -0.69 -26.29
N GLU A 240 -19.91 0.45 -26.50
CA GLU A 240 -20.94 1.00 -25.60
C GLU A 240 -22.19 0.11 -25.58
N GLU A 241 -22.67 -0.36 -26.75
CA GLU A 241 -23.75 -1.34 -26.85
C GLU A 241 -23.42 -2.64 -26.10
N LYS A 242 -22.18 -3.16 -26.25
CA LYS A 242 -21.73 -4.35 -25.53
C LYS A 242 -21.61 -4.14 -24.02
N SER A 243 -21.20 -2.95 -23.56
CA SER A 243 -21.14 -2.61 -22.14
C SER A 243 -22.52 -2.60 -21.49
N ILE A 244 -23.54 -2.09 -22.21
CA ILE A 244 -24.94 -2.10 -21.75
C ILE A 244 -25.48 -3.54 -21.67
N GLU A 245 -25.18 -4.38 -22.68
CA GLU A 245 -25.53 -5.81 -22.65
C GLU A 245 -24.89 -6.54 -21.46
N LEU A 246 -23.60 -6.28 -21.21
CA LEU A 246 -22.87 -6.87 -20.07
C LEU A 246 -23.50 -6.46 -18.73
N GLY A 247 -23.88 -5.19 -18.57
CA GLY A 247 -24.58 -4.70 -17.37
C GLY A 247 -25.92 -5.41 -17.15
N LYS A 248 -26.70 -5.64 -18.22
CA LYS A 248 -27.96 -6.42 -18.16
C LYS A 248 -27.74 -7.89 -17.79
N VAL A 249 -26.60 -8.48 -18.17
CA VAL A 249 -26.23 -9.84 -17.76
C VAL A 249 -25.79 -9.85 -16.29
N GLN A 250 -25.01 -8.87 -15.86
CA GLN A 250 -24.50 -8.77 -14.49
C GLN A 250 -25.63 -8.56 -13.47
N ILE A 251 -26.65 -7.76 -13.82
CA ILE A 251 -27.88 -7.63 -13.00
C ILE A 251 -28.60 -8.99 -12.91
N ARG A 252 -28.82 -9.66 -14.04
CA ARG A 252 -29.46 -10.99 -14.07
C ARG A 252 -28.68 -12.06 -13.28
N VAL A 253 -27.36 -11.97 -13.22
CA VAL A 253 -26.52 -12.87 -12.42
C VAL A 253 -26.63 -12.53 -10.93
N LYS A 254 -26.63 -11.24 -10.55
CA LYS A 254 -26.85 -10.80 -9.16
C LYS A 254 -28.21 -11.24 -8.64
N ASP A 255 -29.26 -11.09 -9.44
CA ASP A 255 -30.62 -11.48 -9.05
C ASP A 255 -30.73 -13.01 -8.86
N LYS A 256 -30.01 -13.80 -9.68
CA LYS A 256 -29.96 -15.27 -9.54
C LYS A 256 -29.06 -15.78 -8.43
N THR A 257 -28.13 -14.97 -7.92
CA THR A 257 -27.17 -15.35 -6.87
C THR A 257 -27.49 -14.75 -5.50
N GLY A 258 -28.41 -13.78 -5.41
CA GLY A 258 -28.75 -13.06 -4.19
C GLY A 258 -29.89 -13.65 -3.32
N GLU A 259 -30.66 -14.64 -3.78
CA GLU A 259 -31.90 -15.07 -3.10
C GLU A 259 -31.80 -16.35 -2.23
N LYS A 260 -30.64 -16.67 -1.66
CA LYS A 260 -30.53 -17.84 -0.74
C LYS A 260 -30.00 -17.58 0.67
N SER A 261 -29.93 -16.34 1.15
CA SER A 261 -29.44 -16.08 2.53
C SER A 261 -30.36 -15.28 3.45
N ALA A 262 -31.66 -15.17 3.14
CA ALA A 262 -32.63 -14.48 4.01
C ALA A 262 -33.74 -15.43 4.51
N PHE A 263 -33.35 -16.48 5.22
CA PHE A 263 -34.23 -17.20 6.14
C PHE A 263 -33.39 -17.60 7.35
N ILE A 264 -33.41 -16.78 8.40
CA ILE A 264 -33.45 -17.16 9.83
C ILE A 264 -33.78 -15.86 10.59
N LYS A 265 -35.06 -15.76 10.97
CA LYS A 265 -35.56 -14.97 12.09
C LYS A 265 -35.52 -15.89 13.31
N GLU A 266 -34.95 -15.43 14.43
CA GLU A 266 -35.42 -15.70 15.81
C GLU A 266 -34.57 -14.86 16.78
N ARG A 267 -35.14 -13.83 17.44
CA ARG A 267 -35.79 -13.84 18.77
C ARG A 267 -34.93 -14.39 19.92
N GLY A 268 -34.45 -13.49 20.78
CA GLY A 268 -34.78 -13.53 22.21
C GLY A 268 -33.69 -13.88 23.25
N ARG A 269 -33.52 -12.93 24.19
CA ARG A 269 -33.34 -13.08 25.66
C ARG A 269 -31.99 -13.57 26.25
N ASN A 270 -31.43 -12.67 27.08
CA ASN A 270 -30.84 -12.84 28.42
C ASN A 270 -30.37 -14.24 28.89
N THR A 271 -29.10 -14.33 29.33
CA THR A 271 -28.56 -14.92 30.59
C THR A 271 -27.02 -14.87 30.49
N ARG A 272 -26.27 -14.21 31.38
CA ARG A 272 -25.84 -14.58 32.74
C ARG A 272 -24.94 -15.85 32.80
N GLY A 273 -23.63 -15.63 32.91
CA GLY A 273 -22.74 -16.37 33.82
C GLY A 273 -21.83 -17.48 33.27
N SER A 274 -20.65 -17.59 33.94
CA SER A 274 -19.67 -18.70 34.00
C SER A 274 -18.54 -18.67 32.95
N LEU A 275 -17.26 -18.43 33.30
CA LEU A 275 -16.27 -19.27 34.04
C LEU A 275 -15.87 -20.57 33.33
N GLY A 276 -14.55 -20.77 33.17
CA GLY A 276 -13.86 -22.01 32.75
C GLY A 276 -13.16 -21.84 31.40
N GLU A 277 -11.88 -21.44 31.29
CA GLU A 277 -10.64 -22.19 31.57
C GLU A 277 -10.38 -23.36 30.59
N ILE A 278 -9.11 -23.50 30.14
CA ILE A 278 -8.47 -24.71 29.56
C ILE A 278 -8.80 -24.96 28.06
N ASP A 279 -7.90 -25.22 27.11
CA ASP A 279 -6.44 -25.24 27.01
C ASP A 279 -6.09 -25.48 25.53
N LEU A 280 -4.81 -25.24 25.21
CA LEU A 280 -3.98 -26.01 24.26
C LEU A 280 -4.29 -26.00 22.75
N MET A 281 -3.38 -25.31 22.08
CA MET A 281 -2.82 -25.68 20.78
C MET A 281 -2.62 -27.19 20.57
N ARG A 282 -2.90 -27.70 19.37
CA ARG A 282 -1.86 -28.26 18.48
C ARG A 282 -2.39 -28.67 17.10
N ASN A 283 -1.54 -28.35 16.13
CA ASN A 283 -1.37 -28.93 14.80
C ASN A 283 -1.67 -30.44 14.72
N ALA A 284 -2.37 -30.84 13.66
CA ALA A 284 -2.19 -32.15 13.03
C ALA A 284 -2.54 -32.06 11.54
N SER A 285 -1.50 -32.12 10.71
CA SER A 285 -1.55 -32.50 9.29
C SER A 285 -1.94 -33.98 9.20
N PRO A 286 -2.82 -34.40 8.27
CA PRO A 286 -3.12 -35.81 8.08
C PRO A 286 -2.17 -36.46 7.04
N ASP A 287 -1.79 -37.68 7.38
CA ASP A 287 -1.38 -38.79 6.51
C ASP A 287 -0.02 -38.77 5.80
N GLY A 288 0.94 -39.39 6.50
CA GLY A 288 2.01 -40.18 5.90
C GLY A 288 1.65 -41.68 5.85
N LEU A 289 1.90 -42.33 4.72
CA LEU A 289 1.87 -43.78 4.53
C LEU A 289 3.26 -44.39 4.85
N ARG A 290 3.30 -45.15 5.94
CA ARG A 290 3.94 -46.46 6.17
C ARG A 290 5.22 -46.87 5.38
N LYS A 291 6.27 -47.19 6.16
CA LYS A 291 7.18 -48.38 6.18
C LYS A 291 8.52 -47.94 6.79
N GLU A 292 9.29 -48.68 7.59
CA GLU A 292 9.30 -50.06 8.08
C GLU A 292 10.31 -50.12 9.26
N LEU A 293 10.02 -50.96 10.27
CA LEU A 293 10.94 -51.81 11.05
C LEU A 293 12.35 -51.31 11.43
N THR A 294 12.59 -51.05 12.72
CA THR A 294 13.48 -51.86 13.60
C THR A 294 13.45 -51.35 15.06
N GLU A 295 13.04 -52.20 16.00
CA GLU A 295 13.45 -52.12 17.43
C GLU A 295 14.86 -52.73 17.61
N PRO A 296 15.51 -52.84 18.80
CA PRO A 296 15.14 -52.51 20.21
C PRO A 296 16.34 -51.88 21.01
N PRO A 297 16.48 -51.98 22.35
CA PRO A 297 15.54 -51.96 23.48
C PRO A 297 15.90 -50.95 24.62
N LEU A 298 14.93 -50.78 25.53
CA LEU A 298 15.05 -50.64 27.01
C LEU A 298 16.02 -49.61 27.62
N ARG A 299 15.46 -48.70 28.43
CA ARG A 299 15.92 -48.46 29.82
C ARG A 299 14.87 -47.73 30.67
N HIS A 300 14.61 -48.33 31.82
CA HIS A 300 13.92 -47.76 32.99
C HIS A 300 14.59 -46.48 33.49
N HIS A 301 13.80 -45.51 33.97
CA HIS A 301 13.89 -45.02 35.37
C HIS A 301 12.81 -43.97 35.70
N ASP A 302 11.96 -44.36 36.66
CA ASP A 302 11.51 -43.64 37.85
C ASP A 302 11.42 -42.11 37.89
N ASP A 303 10.19 -41.67 38.17
CA ASP A 303 9.81 -40.82 39.31
C ASP A 303 10.88 -39.88 39.90
N LYS A 304 10.59 -38.57 39.82
CA LYS A 304 10.71 -37.70 41.00
C LYS A 304 9.88 -36.42 40.89
N LYS A 305 8.92 -36.34 41.80
CA LYS A 305 8.22 -35.14 42.28
C LYS A 305 9.25 -34.09 42.74
N GLY A 306 9.01 -32.82 42.43
CA GLY A 306 9.80 -31.71 42.93
C GLY A 306 9.08 -30.37 42.80
N ASN A 307 8.35 -30.01 43.86
CA ASN A 307 7.89 -28.66 44.17
C ASN A 307 9.04 -27.63 44.05
N GLY A 308 8.78 -26.48 43.42
CA GLY A 308 9.80 -25.43 43.32
C GLY A 308 9.33 -24.11 42.72
N THR A 309 8.62 -23.34 43.54
CA THR A 309 8.73 -21.87 43.66
C THR A 309 8.99 -21.00 42.42
N ILE A 310 7.93 -20.28 42.08
CA ILE A 310 7.83 -19.04 41.30
C ILE A 310 9.04 -18.10 41.49
N LYS A 311 9.74 -17.79 40.39
CA LYS A 311 10.53 -16.56 40.22
C LYS A 311 10.16 -15.90 38.90
N ARG A 312 9.51 -14.74 38.99
CA ARG A 312 9.25 -13.83 37.86
C ARG A 312 10.57 -13.19 37.39
N PRO A 313 10.92 -13.20 36.09
CA PRO A 313 11.92 -12.30 35.56
C PRO A 313 11.31 -10.94 35.22
N ARG A 314 12.12 -9.92 35.48
CA ARG A 314 11.86 -8.50 35.30
C ARG A 314 11.78 -8.10 33.82
N SER A 315 11.06 -7.01 33.61
CA SER A 315 11.00 -6.18 32.40
C SER A 315 12.38 -5.87 31.81
N SER A 316 12.50 -6.05 30.49
CA SER A 316 13.65 -5.61 29.69
C SER A 316 13.19 -4.74 28.52
N SER A 317 13.49 -3.46 28.68
CA SER A 317 13.82 -2.43 27.69
C SER A 317 13.51 -2.65 26.20
N ARG A 318 12.58 -1.82 25.69
CA ARG A 318 12.87 -0.67 24.79
C ARG A 318 14.04 -0.86 23.82
N GLY A 319 13.76 -1.44 22.65
CA GLY A 319 14.63 -1.40 21.47
C GLY A 319 14.10 -0.39 20.44
N HIS A 320 14.79 0.75 20.31
CA HIS A 320 14.62 1.71 19.23
C HIS A 320 15.00 1.06 17.89
N ILE A 321 14.08 0.99 16.93
CA ILE A 321 14.44 0.78 15.52
C ILE A 321 14.65 2.15 14.89
N ARG A 322 15.91 2.40 14.52
CA ARG A 322 16.37 3.58 13.80
C ARG A 322 15.87 3.51 12.35
N SER A 323 15.30 4.62 11.89
CA SER A 323 15.07 4.91 10.48
C SER A 323 16.42 5.06 9.78
N ALA A 324 16.67 4.25 8.75
CA ALA A 324 17.77 4.46 7.83
C ALA A 324 17.32 5.44 6.74
N SER A 325 17.97 6.60 6.76
CA SER A 325 17.92 7.69 5.79
C SER A 325 18.74 7.36 4.54
N ASP A 326 18.26 7.88 3.41
CA ASP A 326 19.02 8.54 2.34
C ASP A 326 20.38 7.97 1.93
N HIS A 327 20.39 7.23 0.82
CA HIS A 327 21.51 7.23 -0.12
C HIS A 327 21.02 7.55 -1.54
N ALA A 328 21.02 8.85 -1.86
CA ALA A 328 21.09 9.32 -3.22
C ALA A 328 22.49 8.99 -3.78
N ARG A 329 22.56 8.31 -4.93
CA ARG A 329 23.78 8.22 -5.74
C ARG A 329 23.70 9.21 -6.89
N PRO A 330 24.75 10.00 -7.17
CA PRO A 330 24.79 10.91 -8.30
C PRO A 330 25.23 10.21 -9.60
N ASN A 331 24.73 10.76 -10.70
CA ASN A 331 25.10 10.50 -12.09
C ASN A 331 26.61 10.66 -12.36
N SER A 332 27.17 9.74 -13.16
CA SER A 332 28.29 10.05 -14.04
C SER A 332 28.44 9.04 -15.19
N SER A 333 28.04 9.43 -16.40
CA SER A 333 28.71 8.94 -17.62
C SER A 333 28.66 10.03 -18.70
N LYS A 334 29.74 10.82 -18.72
CA LYS A 334 30.11 11.65 -19.88
C LYS A 334 30.66 10.69 -20.93
N ARG A 335 30.02 10.59 -22.10
CA ARG A 335 30.64 10.06 -23.33
C ARG A 335 31.26 11.23 -24.09
N ALA A 336 32.55 11.12 -24.36
CA ALA A 336 33.28 11.98 -25.29
C ALA A 336 32.98 11.57 -26.75
N PRO A 337 33.11 12.47 -27.73
CA PRO A 337 33.02 12.13 -29.15
C PRO A 337 34.37 11.62 -29.67
N SER A 338 34.37 10.53 -30.45
CA SER A 338 35.53 10.15 -31.27
C SER A 338 35.54 11.00 -32.54
N ARG A 339 36.76 11.44 -32.89
CA ARG A 339 37.12 11.99 -34.19
C ARG A 339 37.05 10.94 -35.28
#